data_AF-R9HC04-F1
#
_entry.id   AF-R9HC04-F1
#
_cell.length_a   1.000
_cell.length_b   1.000
_cell.length_c   1.000
_cell.angle_alpha   90.00
_cell.angle_beta   90.00
_cell.angle_gamma   90.00
#
_symmetry.space_group_name_H-M   'P 1'
#
loop_
_entity.id
_entity.type
_entity.pdbx_description
1 polymer ?
#
loop_
_entity_poly.entity_id
_entity_poly.type
_entity_poly.pdbx_seq_one_letter_code
_entity_poly.pdbx_strand_id
1 'polypeptide(L)'
;MWDDVEMFHIDTFLPLIFSHLCGKMDKIRYRLVYNRQNTLNRQGTALVQVEAYLNQRKIYLKTNVYLKPECWSREGAQVINHHQSNELNAMLYEYILYLQGIELGYWKRGIPATLSLLKDAVKKKSAVNISFSTFAKSAIDNSDKKQSTKDNLHSTLAVLNDFRSGLDFKDITYTFLRDFEQYLREKGNADNTIAKHMKQLRILVNEAINQGYMHADAYPFRN
;
A
#
# COMPACT_ATOMS: atom_id res chain seq x y z
N MET A 1 -42.78 -0.55 4.93
CA MET A 1 -42.86 -1.87 5.59
C MET A 1 -42.23 -2.84 4.61
N TRP A 2 -41.30 -3.70 5.06
CA TRP A 2 -40.11 -4.22 4.34
C TRP A 2 -38.99 -3.15 4.26
N ASP A 3 -37.80 -3.29 4.85
CA ASP A 3 -37.19 -4.36 5.64
C ASP A 3 -36.19 -3.73 6.63
N ASP A 4 -36.34 -4.09 7.91
CA ASP A 4 -35.34 -3.91 8.95
C ASP A 4 -34.17 -4.86 8.67
N VAL A 5 -33.18 -4.38 7.90
CA VAL A 5 -31.86 -5.02 7.87
C VAL A 5 -31.07 -4.40 9.00
N GLU A 6 -31.18 -5.01 10.19
CA GLU A 6 -30.20 -4.84 11.26
C GLU A 6 -28.80 -5.01 10.65
N MET A 7 -28.08 -3.89 10.52
CA MET A 7 -26.65 -3.91 10.29
C MET A 7 -26.02 -4.61 11.50
N PHE A 8 -25.75 -5.91 11.34
CA PHE A 8 -24.99 -6.70 12.30
C PHE A 8 -23.63 -6.02 12.54
N HIS A 9 -23.57 -5.26 13.62
CA HIS A 9 -22.34 -4.72 14.18
C HIS A 9 -21.43 -5.91 14.52
N ILE A 10 -20.31 -6.03 13.80
CA ILE A 10 -19.25 -7.01 14.09
C ILE A 10 -18.62 -6.76 15.48
N ASP A 11 -18.92 -5.62 16.11
CA ASP A 11 -18.58 -5.30 17.49
C ASP A 11 -19.25 -6.19 18.54
N THR A 12 -20.33 -6.90 18.21
CA THR A 12 -21.09 -7.69 19.21
C THR A 12 -20.62 -9.15 19.33
N PHE A 13 -20.05 -9.73 18.26
CA PHE A 13 -19.71 -11.16 18.23
C PHE A 13 -18.22 -11.49 18.51
N LEU A 14 -17.31 -10.56 18.23
CA LEU A 14 -15.90 -10.74 18.60
C LEU A 14 -15.60 -10.66 20.11
N PRO A 15 -16.34 -9.91 20.96
CA PRO A 15 -16.07 -9.90 22.40
C PRO A 15 -16.31 -11.24 23.09
N LEU A 16 -17.26 -12.05 22.62
CA LEU A 16 -17.69 -13.29 23.30
C LEU A 16 -16.73 -14.46 23.10
N ILE A 17 -16.09 -14.58 21.94
CA ILE A 17 -15.05 -15.60 21.71
C ILE A 17 -13.75 -15.24 22.45
N PHE A 18 -13.47 -13.94 22.61
CA PHE A 18 -12.24 -13.45 23.24
C PHE A 18 -12.30 -13.30 24.77
N SER A 19 -13.48 -13.14 25.36
CA SER A 19 -13.63 -12.95 26.82
C SER A 19 -13.43 -14.21 27.64
N HIS A 20 -13.50 -15.41 27.02
CA HIS A 20 -13.35 -16.67 27.74
C HIS A 20 -11.89 -17.16 27.87
N LEU A 21 -10.90 -16.49 27.28
CA LEU A 21 -9.52 -17.01 27.19
C LEU A 21 -8.38 -16.09 27.67
N CYS A 22 -8.56 -14.81 28.00
CA CYS A 22 -7.40 -14.01 28.37
C CYS A 22 -7.72 -12.71 29.13
N GLY A 23 -6.98 -12.43 30.20
CA GLY A 23 -6.99 -11.13 30.87
C GLY A 23 -6.57 -10.00 29.92
N LYS A 24 -7.17 -8.81 30.10
CA LYS A 24 -6.86 -7.52 29.42
C LYS A 24 -5.81 -7.63 28.30
N MET A 25 -6.23 -7.99 27.09
CA MET A 25 -5.37 -7.84 25.92
C MET A 25 -5.20 -6.36 25.59
N ASP A 26 -3.95 -5.94 25.42
CA ASP A 26 -3.59 -4.62 24.90
C ASP A 26 -3.95 -4.54 23.40
N LYS A 27 -5.23 -4.26 23.10
CA LYS A 27 -5.77 -4.10 21.75
C LYS A 27 -5.61 -2.67 21.24
N ILE A 28 -5.21 -2.51 19.99
CA ILE A 28 -5.11 -1.20 19.35
C ILE A 28 -6.53 -0.69 19.03
N ARG A 29 -6.83 0.54 19.46
CA ARG A 29 -8.08 1.21 19.14
C ARG A 29 -7.89 2.14 17.95
N TYR A 30 -8.75 2.01 16.95
CA TYR A 30 -8.72 2.84 15.73
C TYR A 30 -9.90 3.81 15.71
N ARG A 31 -9.65 5.05 15.33
CA ARG A 31 -10.70 6.04 15.07
C ARG A 31 -10.33 6.98 13.95
N LEU A 32 -11.32 7.46 13.20
CA LEU A 32 -11.11 8.50 12.20
C LEU A 32 -10.99 9.85 12.88
N VAL A 33 -10.03 10.65 12.42
CA VAL A 33 -9.77 12.01 12.90
C VAL A 33 -9.58 12.92 11.69
N TYR A 34 -10.41 13.95 11.58
CA TYR A 34 -10.29 14.98 10.56
C TYR A 34 -9.54 16.20 11.09
N ASN A 35 -8.69 16.78 10.23
CA ASN A 35 -8.00 18.05 10.48
C ASN A 35 -7.27 18.10 11.84
N ARG A 36 -6.44 17.10 12.12
CA ARG A 36 -5.66 17.03 13.39
C ARG A 36 -4.72 18.22 13.59
N GLN A 37 -4.28 18.88 12.52
CA GLN A 37 -3.40 20.06 12.59
C GLN A 37 -4.17 21.37 12.72
N ASN A 38 -5.50 21.33 12.65
CA ASN A 38 -6.39 22.50 12.63
C ASN A 38 -6.00 23.54 11.56
N THR A 39 -5.49 23.06 10.42
CA THR A 39 -5.04 23.88 9.29
C THR A 39 -5.60 23.31 7.99
N LEU A 40 -6.03 24.20 7.11
CA LEU A 40 -6.51 23.84 5.77
C LEU A 40 -5.39 24.04 4.76
N ASN A 41 -5.39 23.25 3.70
CA ASN A 41 -4.49 23.44 2.58
C ASN A 41 -4.96 24.62 1.69
N ARG A 42 -4.20 24.93 0.63
CA ARG A 42 -4.52 26.00 -0.33
C ARG A 42 -5.88 25.85 -1.01
N GLN A 43 -6.44 24.65 -1.05
CA GLN A 43 -7.74 24.34 -1.65
C GLN A 43 -8.89 24.36 -0.62
N GLY A 44 -8.62 24.74 0.63
CA GLY A 44 -9.61 24.76 1.70
C GLY A 44 -9.99 23.37 2.23
N THR A 45 -9.19 22.33 1.95
CA THR A 45 -9.45 20.97 2.42
C THR A 45 -8.45 20.55 3.51
N ALA A 46 -8.85 19.59 4.34
CA ALA A 46 -8.01 18.99 5.36
C ALA A 46 -8.00 17.46 5.25
N LEU A 47 -6.94 16.84 5.77
CA LEU A 47 -6.73 15.40 5.71
C LEU A 47 -7.58 14.67 6.76
N VAL A 48 -8.19 13.56 6.34
CA VAL A 48 -8.71 12.52 7.25
C VAL A 48 -7.57 11.56 7.58
N GLN A 49 -7.45 11.17 8.84
CA GLN A 49 -6.43 10.26 9.33
C GLN A 49 -7.07 9.17 10.19
N VAL A 50 -6.42 8.00 10.29
CA VAL A 50 -6.74 7.03 11.33
C VAL A 50 -5.80 7.26 12.50
N GLU A 51 -6.35 7.55 13.67
CA GLU A 51 -5.63 7.51 14.93
C GLU A 51 -5.64 6.07 15.45
N ALA A 52 -4.46 5.52 15.71
CA ALA A 52 -4.28 4.23 16.38
C ALA A 52 -3.76 4.47 17.80
N TYR A 53 -4.50 4.02 18.80
CA TYR A 53 -4.24 4.24 20.22
C TYR A 53 -3.98 2.92 20.95
N LEU A 54 -2.87 2.84 21.67
CA LEU A 54 -2.47 1.69 22.48
C LEU A 54 -1.64 2.18 23.67
N ASN A 55 -1.95 1.70 24.88
CA ASN A 55 -1.17 1.96 26.10
C ASN A 55 -0.82 3.44 26.30
N GLN A 56 -1.83 4.31 26.24
CA GLN A 56 -1.70 5.77 26.38
C GLN A 56 -0.87 6.47 25.31
N ARG A 57 -0.42 5.75 24.29
CA ARG A 57 0.28 6.29 23.13
C ARG A 57 -0.64 6.28 21.91
N LYS A 58 -0.41 7.23 21.01
CA LYS A 58 -1.15 7.33 19.76
C LYS A 58 -0.23 7.63 18.59
N ILE A 59 -0.54 7.04 17.45
CA ILE A 59 0.04 7.37 16.16
C ILE A 59 -1.06 7.74 15.17
N TYR A 60 -0.70 8.45 14.11
CA TYR A 60 -1.62 8.87 13.06
C TYR A 60 -1.17 8.30 11.72
N LEU A 61 -2.09 7.62 11.04
CA LEU A 61 -1.88 7.00 9.73
C LEU A 61 -2.69 7.80 8.70
N LYS A 62 -2.04 8.20 7.59
CA LYS A 62 -2.68 9.03 6.56
C LYS A 62 -3.57 8.16 5.68
N THR A 63 -4.79 8.60 5.39
CA THR A 63 -5.70 7.92 4.44
C THR A 63 -5.61 8.47 3.02
N ASN A 64 -4.93 9.61 2.83
CA ASN A 64 -4.90 10.41 1.59
C ASN A 64 -6.25 10.97 1.14
N VAL A 65 -7.28 10.92 1.99
CA VAL A 65 -8.59 11.53 1.73
C VAL A 65 -8.59 12.95 2.28
N TYR A 66 -8.76 13.94 1.40
CA TYR A 66 -8.87 15.36 1.76
C TYR A 66 -10.29 15.85 1.54
N LEU A 67 -10.86 16.49 2.55
CA LEU A 67 -12.26 16.94 2.55
C LEU A 67 -12.35 18.40 2.97
N LYS A 68 -13.39 19.09 2.50
CA LYS A 68 -13.77 20.39 3.06
C LYS A 68 -14.40 20.19 4.44
N PRO A 69 -14.35 21.21 5.33
CA PRO A 69 -14.99 21.14 6.64
C PRO A 69 -16.48 20.76 6.60
N GLU A 70 -17.21 21.24 5.59
CA GLU A 70 -18.65 20.95 5.42
C GLU A 70 -18.95 19.48 5.11
N CYS A 71 -17.95 18.75 4.58
CA CYS A 71 -18.11 17.36 4.16
C CYS A 71 -17.73 16.34 5.25
N TRP A 72 -17.53 16.78 6.50
CA TRP A 72 -17.12 15.91 7.60
C TRP A 72 -18.02 16.08 8.82
N SER A 73 -18.61 14.99 9.30
CA SER A 73 -19.32 14.95 10.58
C SER A 73 -18.34 14.68 11.71
N ARG A 74 -18.21 15.61 12.66
CA ARG A 74 -17.41 15.40 13.88
C ARG A 74 -18.04 14.40 14.84
N GLU A 75 -19.36 14.39 14.93
CA GLU A 75 -20.11 13.49 15.82
C GLU A 75 -20.10 12.05 15.30
N GLY A 76 -20.40 11.86 14.01
CA GLY A 76 -20.40 10.55 13.39
C GLY A 76 -19.04 10.06 12.92
N ALA A 77 -18.00 10.91 12.97
CA ALA A 77 -16.66 10.65 12.44
C ALA A 77 -16.67 10.07 11.01
N GLN A 78 -17.49 10.64 10.14
CA GLN A 78 -17.75 10.15 8.78
C GLN A 78 -17.92 11.28 7.77
N VAL A 79 -17.76 10.94 6.49
CA VAL A 79 -17.99 11.84 5.36
C VAL A 79 -19.48 12.06 5.17
N ILE A 80 -19.89 13.32 5.06
CA ILE A 80 -21.26 13.76 4.81
C ILE A 80 -21.27 14.78 3.67
N ASN A 81 -22.44 15.13 3.13
CA ASN A 81 -22.60 16.24 2.17
C ASN A 81 -21.64 16.19 0.96
N HIS A 82 -21.23 14.99 0.55
CA HIS A 82 -20.35 14.74 -0.60
C HIS A 82 -21.03 13.75 -1.55
N HIS A 83 -20.93 13.97 -2.86
CA HIS A 83 -21.57 13.10 -3.86
C HIS A 83 -21.09 11.64 -3.76
N GLN A 84 -19.81 11.44 -3.43
CA GLN A 84 -19.16 10.15 -3.15
C GLN A 84 -19.07 9.82 -1.65
N SER A 85 -19.96 10.35 -0.80
CA SER A 85 -19.86 10.15 0.65
C SER A 85 -19.87 8.66 1.05
N ASN A 86 -20.70 7.85 0.40
CA ASN A 86 -20.76 6.40 0.63
C ASN A 86 -19.45 5.70 0.28
N GLU A 87 -18.90 5.96 -0.90
CA GLU A 87 -17.65 5.34 -1.38
C GLU A 87 -16.46 5.79 -0.53
N LEU A 88 -16.40 7.07 -0.17
CA LEU A 88 -15.35 7.60 0.69
C LEU A 88 -15.41 6.98 2.09
N ASN A 89 -16.60 6.86 2.67
CA ASN A 89 -16.78 6.17 3.95
C ASN A 89 -16.37 4.70 3.85
N ALA A 90 -16.81 3.99 2.81
CA ALA A 90 -16.42 2.59 2.57
C ALA A 90 -14.89 2.43 2.50
N MET A 91 -14.20 3.30 1.75
CA MET A 91 -12.72 3.28 1.68
C MET A 91 -12.06 3.54 3.05
N LEU A 92 -12.60 4.48 3.84
CA LEU A 92 -12.08 4.76 5.19
C LEU A 92 -12.28 3.56 6.13
N TYR A 93 -13.44 2.89 6.05
CA TYR A 93 -13.72 1.66 6.81
C TYR A 93 -12.83 0.50 6.38
N GLU A 94 -12.65 0.29 5.08
CA GLU A 94 -11.75 -0.73 4.54
C GLU A 94 -10.31 -0.52 5.03
N TYR A 95 -9.87 0.74 5.11
CA TYR A 95 -8.55 1.05 5.66
C TYR A 95 -8.43 0.68 7.14
N ILE A 96 -9.47 0.89 7.96
CA ILE A 96 -9.50 0.43 9.37
C ILE A 96 -9.46 -1.10 9.44
N LEU A 97 -10.28 -1.80 8.64
CA LEU A 97 -10.29 -3.27 8.58
C LEU A 97 -8.91 -3.81 8.20
N TYR A 98 -8.23 -3.17 7.26
CA TYR A 98 -6.87 -3.52 6.89
C TYR A 98 -5.88 -3.43 8.07
N LEU A 99 -5.95 -2.36 8.89
CA LEU A 99 -5.11 -2.21 10.07
C LEU A 99 -5.40 -3.30 11.11
N GLN A 100 -6.67 -3.62 11.33
CA GLN A 100 -7.08 -4.72 12.20
C GLN A 100 -6.58 -6.09 11.68
N GLY A 101 -6.56 -6.28 10.36
CA GLY A 101 -6.00 -7.49 9.75
C GLY A 101 -4.51 -7.66 10.01
N ILE A 102 -3.72 -6.58 9.99
CA ILE A 102 -2.30 -6.60 10.39
C ILE A 102 -2.15 -7.02 11.84
N GLU A 103 -2.91 -6.40 12.75
CA GLU A 103 -2.91 -6.70 14.19
C GLU A 103 -3.23 -8.18 14.45
N LEU A 104 -4.29 -8.69 13.82
CA LEU A 104 -4.67 -10.11 13.90
C LEU A 104 -3.55 -11.03 13.38
N GLY A 105 -2.86 -10.62 12.31
CA GLY A 105 -1.71 -11.35 11.77
C GLY A 105 -0.55 -11.48 12.76
N TYR A 106 -0.28 -10.45 13.56
CA TYR A 106 0.74 -10.53 14.61
C TYR A 106 0.32 -11.46 15.75
N TRP A 107 -0.93 -11.36 16.21
CA TRP A 107 -1.44 -12.22 17.29
C TRP A 107 -1.42 -13.70 16.91
N LYS A 108 -1.80 -14.05 15.68
CA LYS A 108 -1.71 -15.44 15.18
C LYS A 108 -0.29 -16.01 15.21
N ARG A 109 0.73 -15.15 15.19
CA ARG A 109 2.14 -15.52 15.25
C ARG A 109 2.72 -15.45 16.67
N GLY A 110 1.89 -15.16 17.68
CA GLY A 110 2.35 -14.93 19.05
C GLY A 110 3.17 -13.65 19.23
N ILE A 111 3.14 -12.73 18.26
CA ILE A 111 3.86 -11.46 18.31
C ILE A 111 2.93 -10.40 18.93
N PRO A 112 3.37 -9.64 19.94
CA PRO A 112 2.57 -8.54 20.48
C PRO A 112 2.43 -7.45 19.43
N ALA A 113 1.18 -7.10 19.10
CA ALA A 113 0.90 -6.00 18.18
C ALA A 113 1.27 -4.67 18.86
N THR A 114 2.22 -3.94 18.28
CA THR A 114 2.64 -2.61 18.78
C THR A 114 2.39 -1.54 17.73
N LEU A 115 2.26 -0.28 18.18
CA LEU A 115 2.08 0.85 17.26
C LEU A 115 3.26 0.99 16.27
N SER A 116 4.49 0.63 16.67
CA SER A 116 5.64 0.67 15.78
C SER A 116 5.53 -0.36 14.66
N LEU A 117 5.23 -1.62 15.02
CA LEU A 117 5.07 -2.70 14.05
C LEU A 117 3.93 -2.41 13.07
N LEU A 118 2.81 -1.89 13.56
CA LEU A 118 1.70 -1.43 12.72
C LEU A 118 2.16 -0.35 11.74
N LYS A 119 2.85 0.68 12.21
CA LYS A 119 3.35 1.78 11.37
C LYS A 119 4.31 1.28 10.29
N ASP A 120 5.18 0.34 10.63
CA ASP A 120 6.14 -0.24 9.69
C ASP A 120 5.45 -1.14 8.65
N ALA A 121 4.46 -1.93 9.05
CA ALA A 121 3.65 -2.73 8.13
C ALA A 121 2.84 -1.86 7.15
N VAL A 122 2.26 -0.76 7.64
CA VAL A 122 1.56 0.21 6.79
C VAL A 122 2.51 0.86 5.80
N LYS A 123 3.71 1.28 6.23
CA LYS A 123 4.73 1.83 5.32
C LYS A 123 5.14 0.82 4.25
N LYS A 124 5.34 -0.44 4.61
CA LYS A 124 5.64 -1.52 3.66
C LYS A 124 4.50 -1.72 2.65
N LYS A 125 3.23 -1.59 3.06
CA LYS A 125 2.09 -1.63 2.12
C LYS A 125 1.93 -0.36 1.29
N SER A 126 2.28 0.83 1.81
CA SER A 126 2.33 2.05 0.99
C SER A 126 3.38 1.94 -0.11
N ALA A 127 4.46 1.21 0.16
CA ALA A 127 5.41 0.76 -0.83
C ALA A 127 4.73 -0.09 -1.93
N VAL A 128 3.77 -0.97 -1.57
CA VAL A 128 2.96 -1.74 -2.54
C VAL A 128 2.03 -0.87 -3.42
N ASN A 129 1.70 0.38 -3.02
CA ASN A 129 0.94 1.34 -3.85
C ASN A 129 1.83 2.20 -4.78
N ILE A 130 3.14 1.97 -4.79
CA ILE A 130 4.06 2.60 -5.73
C ILE A 130 4.08 1.74 -7.00
N SER A 131 3.97 2.33 -8.19
CA SER A 131 4.14 1.57 -9.44
C SER A 131 5.56 0.99 -9.51
N PHE A 132 5.75 -0.13 -10.21
CA PHE A 132 7.07 -0.70 -10.45
C PHE A 132 8.02 0.35 -11.04
N SER A 133 7.55 1.19 -11.97
CA SER A 133 8.36 2.25 -12.59
C SER A 133 8.86 3.28 -11.57
N THR A 134 8.01 3.72 -10.64
CA THR A 134 8.40 4.68 -9.59
C THR A 134 9.33 4.04 -8.56
N PHE A 135 9.06 2.79 -8.19
CA PHE A 135 9.95 2.01 -7.32
C PHE A 135 11.33 1.85 -7.95
N ALA A 136 11.41 1.37 -9.20
CA ALA A 136 12.65 1.10 -9.90
C ALA A 136 13.52 2.36 -10.00
N LYS A 137 12.92 3.51 -10.35
CA LYS A 137 13.63 4.79 -10.39
C LYS A 137 14.26 5.14 -9.03
N SER A 138 13.46 5.09 -7.97
CA SER A 138 13.92 5.36 -6.60
C SER A 138 15.01 4.37 -6.15
N ALA A 139 14.86 3.09 -6.47
CA ALA A 139 15.83 2.05 -6.14
C ALA A 139 17.18 2.26 -6.85
N ILE A 140 17.16 2.71 -8.11
CA ILE A 140 18.38 3.04 -8.86
C ILE A 140 19.07 4.26 -8.23
N ASP A 141 18.32 5.34 -8.04
CA ASP A 141 18.86 6.63 -7.58
C ASP A 141 19.50 6.52 -6.19
N ASN A 142 18.84 5.81 -5.28
CA ASN A 142 19.30 5.61 -3.90
C ASN A 142 20.32 4.47 -3.71
N SER A 143 20.70 3.75 -4.77
CA SER A 143 21.68 2.67 -4.65
C SER A 143 23.14 3.16 -4.59
N ASP A 144 24.02 2.43 -3.91
CA ASP A 144 25.48 2.68 -3.89
C ASP A 144 26.21 2.22 -5.16
N LYS A 145 25.48 1.97 -6.25
CA LYS A 145 26.06 1.49 -7.52
C LYS A 145 26.83 2.60 -8.22
N LYS A 146 27.86 2.24 -8.99
CA LYS A 146 28.61 3.16 -9.85
C LYS A 146 27.67 3.87 -10.83
N GLN A 147 27.96 5.13 -11.16
CA GLN A 147 27.14 5.95 -12.06
C GLN A 147 26.85 5.25 -13.40
N SER A 148 27.86 4.65 -14.03
CA SER A 148 27.68 3.89 -15.27
C SER A 148 26.70 2.71 -15.15
N THR A 149 26.57 2.11 -13.97
CA THR A 149 25.58 1.05 -13.72
C THR A 149 24.19 1.65 -13.55
N LYS A 150 24.07 2.80 -12.88
CA LYS A 150 22.81 3.55 -12.77
C LYS A 150 22.31 3.98 -14.15
N ASP A 151 23.19 4.48 -15.02
CA ASP A 151 22.83 4.91 -16.37
C ASP A 151 22.30 3.73 -17.22
N ASN A 152 22.90 2.55 -17.09
CA ASN A 152 22.43 1.33 -17.76
C ASN A 152 21.05 0.87 -17.24
N LEU A 153 20.79 0.98 -15.94
CA LEU A 153 19.51 0.66 -15.33
C LEU A 153 18.43 1.67 -15.77
N HIS A 154 18.74 2.97 -15.75
CA HIS A 154 17.86 4.04 -16.23
C HIS A 154 17.53 3.90 -17.71
N SER A 155 18.52 3.56 -18.55
CA SER A 155 18.29 3.26 -19.97
C SER A 155 17.31 2.09 -20.15
N THR A 156 17.44 1.03 -19.35
CA THR A 156 16.48 -0.08 -19.38
C THR A 156 15.09 0.36 -18.91
N LEU A 157 15.01 1.16 -17.85
CA LEU A 157 13.74 1.67 -17.33
C LEU A 157 13.02 2.59 -18.33
N ALA A 158 13.76 3.38 -19.12
CA ALA A 158 13.19 4.20 -20.19
C ALA A 158 12.56 3.32 -21.29
N VAL A 159 13.29 2.32 -21.78
CA VAL A 159 12.78 1.39 -22.79
C VAL A 159 11.58 0.57 -22.27
N LEU A 160 11.58 0.23 -20.99
CA LEU A 160 10.45 -0.43 -20.33
C LEU A 160 9.21 0.47 -20.30
N ASN A 161 9.37 1.75 -19.96
CA ASN A 161 8.28 2.71 -19.95
C ASN A 161 7.75 3.03 -21.36
N ASP A 162 8.61 3.00 -22.38
CA ASP A 162 8.21 3.11 -23.80
C ASP A 162 7.34 1.92 -24.23
N PHE A 163 7.68 0.72 -23.75
CA PHE A 163 6.89 -0.49 -24.02
C PHE A 163 5.54 -0.45 -23.29
N ARG A 164 5.56 -0.14 -22.00
CA ARG A 164 4.35 -0.04 -21.17
C ARG A 164 4.56 0.94 -20.03
N SER A 165 3.80 2.02 -20.03
CA SER A 165 3.80 3.01 -18.95
C SER A 165 2.96 2.55 -17.76
N GLY A 166 3.33 2.99 -16.55
CA GLY A 166 2.52 2.76 -15.34
C GLY A 166 2.49 1.31 -14.85
N LEU A 167 3.53 0.53 -15.12
CA LEU A 167 3.60 -0.88 -14.70
C LEU A 167 3.45 -1.04 -13.19
N ASP A 168 2.57 -1.95 -12.78
CA ASP A 168 2.44 -2.43 -11.41
C ASP A 168 3.30 -3.71 -11.22
N PHE A 169 3.66 -4.05 -9.98
CA PHE A 169 4.47 -5.24 -9.69
C PHE A 169 3.82 -6.53 -10.18
N LYS A 170 2.49 -6.61 -10.12
CA LYS A 170 1.69 -7.76 -10.61
C LYS A 170 1.70 -7.90 -12.13
N ASP A 171 2.02 -6.84 -12.87
CA ASP A 171 2.10 -6.87 -14.33
C ASP A 171 3.40 -7.53 -14.81
N ILE A 172 4.41 -7.65 -13.94
CA ILE A 172 5.69 -8.28 -14.29
C ILE A 172 5.56 -9.80 -14.19
N THR A 173 4.90 -10.39 -15.18
CA THR A 173 4.69 -11.84 -15.32
C THR A 173 5.65 -12.47 -16.32
N TYR A 174 5.67 -13.80 -16.42
CA TYR A 174 6.40 -14.51 -17.48
C TYR A 174 5.97 -14.06 -18.88
N THR A 175 4.66 -13.89 -19.12
CA THR A 175 4.14 -13.41 -20.41
C THR A 175 4.64 -12.02 -20.73
N PHE A 176 4.61 -11.10 -19.75
CA PHE A 176 5.18 -9.76 -19.91
C PHE A 176 6.66 -9.78 -20.32
N LEU A 177 7.46 -10.67 -19.73
CA LEU A 177 8.88 -10.81 -20.11
C LEU A 177 9.06 -11.25 -21.57
N ARG A 178 8.22 -12.18 -22.04
CA ARG A 178 8.26 -12.66 -23.44
C ARG A 178 7.83 -11.57 -24.42
N ASP A 179 6.77 -10.85 -24.09
CA ASP A 179 6.26 -9.74 -24.90
C ASP A 179 7.28 -8.59 -24.96
N PHE A 180 7.94 -8.30 -23.84
CA PHE A 180 9.01 -7.30 -23.79
C PHE A 180 10.24 -7.71 -24.61
N GLU A 181 10.67 -8.97 -24.51
CA GLU A 181 11.76 -9.52 -25.33
C GLU A 181 11.44 -9.42 -26.83
N GLN A 182 10.21 -9.77 -27.21
CA GLN A 182 9.72 -9.67 -28.59
C GLN A 182 9.70 -8.22 -29.09
N TYR A 183 9.18 -7.29 -28.27
CA TYR A 183 9.20 -5.86 -28.57
C TYR A 183 10.62 -5.33 -28.85
N LEU A 184 11.61 -5.77 -28.06
CA LEU A 184 13.01 -5.37 -28.27
C LEU A 184 13.57 -5.93 -29.59
N ARG A 185 13.22 -7.16 -29.97
CA ARG A 185 13.58 -7.75 -31.27
C ARG A 185 12.95 -6.99 -32.43
N GLU A 186 11.68 -6.63 -32.32
CA GLU A 186 10.94 -5.88 -33.36
C GLU A 186 11.50 -4.46 -33.55
N LYS A 187 12.03 -3.84 -32.48
CA LYS A 187 12.79 -2.58 -32.56
C LYS A 187 14.16 -2.73 -33.25
N GLY A 188 14.57 -3.94 -33.63
CA GLY A 188 15.85 -4.22 -34.30
C GLY A 188 17.06 -4.27 -33.36
N ASN A 189 16.86 -4.49 -32.05
CA ASN A 189 17.97 -4.63 -31.12
C ASN A 189 18.70 -5.97 -31.32
N ALA A 190 20.03 -5.95 -31.26
CA ALA A 190 20.84 -7.16 -31.27
C ALA A 190 20.63 -7.98 -29.98
N ASP A 191 20.77 -9.31 -30.07
CA ASP A 191 20.54 -10.24 -28.95
C ASP A 191 21.33 -9.87 -27.68
N ASN A 192 22.55 -9.36 -27.82
CA ASN A 192 23.36 -8.88 -26.69
C ASN A 192 22.72 -7.71 -25.95
N THR A 193 22.09 -6.78 -26.67
CA THR A 193 21.38 -5.63 -26.10
C THR A 193 20.09 -6.08 -25.42
N ILE A 194 19.38 -7.04 -26.02
CA ILE A 194 18.18 -7.63 -25.42
C ILE A 194 18.53 -8.34 -24.11
N ALA A 195 19.54 -9.20 -24.13
CA ALA A 195 20.04 -9.89 -22.94
C ALA A 195 20.48 -8.91 -21.85
N LYS A 196 21.10 -7.79 -22.22
CA LYS A 196 21.45 -6.71 -21.30
C LYS A 196 20.21 -6.12 -20.61
N HIS A 197 19.17 -5.74 -21.37
CA HIS A 197 17.94 -5.20 -20.79
C HIS A 197 17.22 -6.22 -19.90
N MET A 198 17.14 -7.48 -20.30
CA MET A 198 16.54 -8.55 -19.49
C MET A 198 17.29 -8.77 -18.17
N LYS A 199 18.63 -8.72 -18.20
CA LYS A 199 19.45 -8.79 -16.98
C LYS A 199 19.20 -7.62 -16.04
N GLN A 200 19.10 -6.39 -16.57
CA GLN A 200 18.81 -5.21 -15.76
C GLN A 200 17.41 -5.27 -15.14
N LEU A 201 16.40 -5.71 -15.91
CA LEU A 201 15.04 -5.91 -15.39
C LEU A 201 15.03 -6.94 -14.25
N ARG A 202 15.75 -8.06 -14.41
CA ARG A 202 15.90 -9.08 -13.35
C ARG A 202 16.49 -8.50 -12.06
N ILE A 203 17.48 -7.59 -12.17
CA ILE A 203 18.08 -6.93 -10.99
C ILE A 203 17.03 -6.10 -10.26
N LEU A 204 16.23 -5.30 -10.98
CA LEU A 204 15.18 -4.47 -10.39
C LEU A 204 14.07 -5.31 -9.73
N VAL A 205 13.69 -6.43 -10.35
CA VAL A 205 12.72 -7.38 -9.79
C VAL A 205 13.24 -8.05 -8.53
N ASN A 206 14.52 -8.46 -8.50
CA ASN A 206 15.13 -9.01 -7.29
C ASN A 206 15.19 -7.99 -6.16
N GLU A 207 15.48 -6.72 -6.47
CA GLU A 207 15.45 -5.64 -5.49
C GLU A 207 14.03 -5.43 -4.92
N ALA A 208 13.01 -5.50 -5.79
CA ALA A 208 11.61 -5.44 -5.35
C ALA A 208 11.26 -6.57 -4.39
N ILE A 209 11.75 -7.80 -4.62
CA ILE A 209 11.56 -8.93 -3.70
C ILE A 209 12.27 -8.68 -2.38
N ASN A 210 13.55 -8.28 -2.42
CA ASN A 210 14.35 -8.05 -1.22
C ASN A 210 13.76 -6.98 -0.31
N GLN A 211 13.17 -5.94 -0.91
CA GLN A 211 12.51 -4.86 -0.17
C GLN A 211 11.04 -5.16 0.18
N GLY A 212 10.50 -6.32 -0.22
CA GLY A 212 9.16 -6.79 0.13
C GLY A 212 8.02 -6.18 -0.70
N TYR A 213 8.31 -5.60 -1.87
CA TYR A 213 7.31 -5.11 -2.82
C TYR A 213 6.72 -6.22 -3.67
N MET A 214 7.45 -7.32 -3.87
CA MET A 214 6.99 -8.48 -4.65
C MET A 214 7.24 -9.76 -3.86
N HIS A 215 6.28 -10.70 -3.88
CA HIS A 215 6.47 -12.02 -3.29
C HIS A 215 7.44 -12.87 -4.12
N ALA A 216 8.32 -13.63 -3.46
CA ALA A 216 9.26 -14.52 -4.14
C ALA A 216 8.58 -15.61 -5.00
N ASP A 217 7.34 -15.96 -4.66
CA ASP A 217 6.51 -16.90 -5.42
C ASP A 217 6.01 -16.34 -6.75
N ALA A 218 5.92 -15.02 -6.85
CA ALA A 218 5.56 -14.31 -8.09
C ALA A 218 6.79 -14.02 -8.97
N TYR A 219 7.94 -14.67 -8.72
CA TYR A 219 9.16 -14.40 -9.47
C TYR A 219 9.03 -14.82 -10.95
N PRO A 220 9.09 -13.89 -11.92
CA PRO A 220 8.75 -14.17 -13.31
C PRO A 220 9.92 -14.74 -14.13
N PHE A 221 11.13 -14.73 -13.57
CA PHE A 221 12.35 -15.21 -14.20
C PHE A 221 12.72 -16.65 -13.80
N ARG A 222 11.76 -17.42 -13.24
CA ARG A 222 11.93 -18.87 -13.03
C ARG A 222 12.02 -19.55 -14.40
N ASN A 223 12.96 -20.49 -14.52
CA ASN A 223 13.25 -21.21 -15.77
C ASN A 223 12.01 -21.89 -16.35
#